data_AF-A0A1M7DE51-F1
#
_entry.id   AF-A0A1M7DE51-F1
#
_cell.length_a   1.000
_cell.length_b   1.000
_cell.length_c   1.000
_cell.angle_alpha   90.00
_cell.angle_beta   90.00
_cell.angle_gamma   90.00
#
_symmetry.space_group_name_H-M   'P 1'
#
loop_
_entity.id
_entity.type
_entity.pdbx_description
1 polymer ?
#
loop_
_entity_poly.entity_id
_entity_poly.type
_entity_poly.pdbx_seq_one_letter_code
_entity_poly.pdbx_strand_id
1 'polypeptide(L)' 'MGGGAPIETTSVSWNHSLSEVLGALLRQGLEVTHFDEYDYSPYNCFAELEQTGERQYRLKHLPGKLPMVYSVVARRK' A
#
# COMPACT_ATOMS: atom_id res chain seq x y z
N MET A 1 36.78 4.34 14.22
CA MET A 1 35.38 4.78 14.39
C MET A 1 34.81 4.96 12.99
N GLY A 2 33.74 4.34 12.52
CA GLY A 2 32.86 3.29 13.02
C GLY A 2 32.26 2.60 11.79
N GLY A 3 32.01 1.29 11.90
CA GLY A 3 31.45 0.49 10.82
C GLY A 3 29.98 0.86 10.54
N GLY A 4 29.69 1.32 9.34
CA GLY A 4 28.35 1.32 8.79
C GLY A 4 28.20 0.08 7.91
N ALA A 5 27.72 -1.03 8.47
CA ALA A 5 27.32 -2.16 7.64
C ALA A 5 26.13 -1.72 6.77
N PRO A 6 26.11 -2.04 5.47
CA PRO A 6 24.95 -1.77 4.62
C PRO A 6 23.75 -2.52 5.19
N ILE A 7 22.69 -1.79 5.52
CA ILE A 7 21.41 -2.38 5.94
C ILE A 7 20.77 -2.96 4.67
N GLU A 8 20.93 -4.27 4.45
CA GLU A 8 20.23 -5.00 3.41
C GLU A 8 18.84 -5.39 3.93
N THR A 9 17.83 -4.60 3.57
CA THR A 9 16.43 -4.92 3.88
C THR A 9 15.90 -5.88 2.82
N THR A 10 15.78 -7.17 3.17
CA THR A 10 15.08 -8.14 2.31
C THR A 10 13.59 -7.82 2.34
N SER A 11 13.07 -7.19 1.29
CA SER A 11 11.63 -7.08 1.07
C SER A 11 11.16 -8.27 0.23
N VAL A 12 10.18 -9.01 0.74
CA VAL A 12 9.44 -10.00 -0.04
C VAL A 12 8.06 -9.43 -0.26
N SER A 13 7.74 -9.11 -1.51
CA SER A 13 6.38 -8.74 -1.91
C SER A 13 5.73 -9.94 -2.60
N TRP A 14 4.53 -10.29 -2.15
CA TRP A 14 3.68 -11.25 -2.83
C TRP A 14 2.50 -10.50 -3.43
N ASN A 15 2.23 -10.76 -4.71
CA ASN A 15 1.05 -10.21 -5.38
C ASN A 15 -0.19 -10.97 -4.90
N HIS A 16 -0.75 -10.54 -3.77
CA HIS A 16 -2.04 -11.02 -3.30
C HIS A 16 -3.14 -10.16 -3.90
N SER A 17 -4.15 -10.81 -4.48
CA SER A 17 -5.36 -10.09 -4.88
C SER A 17 -6.07 -9.52 -3.65
N LEU A 18 -6.82 -8.44 -3.83
CA LEU A 18 -7.65 -7.90 -2.76
C LEU A 18 -8.62 -8.96 -2.18
N SER A 19 -9.16 -9.83 -3.05
CA SER A 19 -10.03 -10.94 -2.64
C SER A 19 -9.34 -11.91 -1.69
N GLU A 20 -8.05 -12.17 -1.89
CA GLU A 20 -7.27 -13.05 -1.01
C GLU A 20 -7.09 -12.43 0.38
N VAL A 21 -6.70 -11.16 0.43
CA VAL A 21 -6.47 -10.41 1.67
C VAL A 21 -7.78 -10.26 2.45
N LEU A 22 -8.81 -9.69 1.83
CA LEU A 22 -10.12 -9.50 2.47
C LEU A 22 -10.75 -10.86 2.84
N GLY A 23 -10.67 -11.84 1.95
CA GLY A 23 -11.17 -13.18 2.19
C GLY A 23 -10.49 -13.86 3.38
N ALA A 24 -9.18 -13.67 3.57
CA ALA A 24 -8.47 -14.21 4.71
C ALA A 24 -8.95 -13.58 6.04
N LEU A 25 -9.15 -12.27 6.08
CA LEU A 25 -9.69 -11.57 7.26
C LEU A 25 -11.08 -12.10 7.61
N LEU A 26 -11.97 -12.23 6.62
CA LEU A 26 -13.33 -12.73 6.80
C LEU A 26 -13.36 -14.19 7.27
N ARG A 27 -12.52 -15.07 6.69
CA ARG A 27 -12.42 -16.48 7.09
C ARG A 27 -11.90 -16.65 8.52
N GLN A 28 -11.10 -15.71 9.01
CA GLN A 28 -10.64 -15.69 10.40
C GLN A 28 -11.67 -15.10 11.39
N GLY A 29 -12.88 -14.79 10.91
CA GLY A 29 -13.96 -14.27 11.74
C GLY A 29 -13.78 -12.82 12.16
N LEU A 30 -12.87 -12.08 11.51
CA LEU A 30 -12.70 -10.65 11.74
C LEU A 30 -13.81 -9.86 11.03
N GLU A 31 -14.26 -8.79 11.66
CA GLU A 31 -15.19 -7.83 11.07
C GLU A 31 -14.40 -6.69 10.44
N VAL A 32 -14.50 -6.55 9.12
CA VAL A 32 -13.94 -5.37 8.41
C VAL A 32 -14.84 -4.17 8.71
N THR A 33 -14.26 -3.14 9.34
CA THR A 33 -14.98 -1.92 9.73
C THR A 33 -14.71 -0.76 8.79
N HIS A 34 -13.62 -0.81 8.04
CA HIS A 34 -13.24 0.23 7.10
C HIS A 34 -12.39 -0.34 5.97
N PHE A 35 -12.63 0.13 4.75
CA PHE A 35 -11.86 -0.22 3.57
C PHE A 35 -11.91 0.96 2.59
N ASP A 36 -10.75 1.52 2.27
CA ASP A 36 -10.60 2.67 1.37
C ASP A 36 -9.49 2.40 0.35
N GLU A 37 -9.69 2.90 -0.87
CA GLU A 37 -8.69 2.90 -1.93
C GLU A 37 -8.24 4.34 -2.21
N TYR A 38 -6.95 4.50 -2.49
CA TYR A 38 -6.34 5.79 -2.72
C TYR A 38 -5.62 5.82 -4.07
N ASP A 39 -5.83 6.90 -4.80
CA ASP A 39 -5.28 7.13 -6.14
C ASP A 39 -3.82 7.64 -6.15
N TYR A 40 -3.18 7.66 -4.98
CA TYR A 40 -1.82 8.14 -4.78
C TYR A 40 -1.00 7.10 -4.01
N SER A 41 0.32 7.11 -4.23
CA SER A 41 1.27 6.36 -3.44
C SER A 41 1.89 7.26 -2.37
N PRO A 42 2.15 6.76 -1.14
CA PRO A 42 2.92 7.49 -0.14
C PRO A 42 4.43 7.58 -0.47
N TYR A 43 4.88 6.87 -1.51
CA TYR A 43 6.26 6.80 -1.95
C TYR A 43 6.39 7.06 -3.45
N ASN A 44 7.51 7.66 -3.86
CA ASN A 44 7.86 7.80 -5.27
C ASN A 44 8.45 6.48 -5.81
N CYS A 45 7.60 5.47 -6.01
CA CYS A 45 7.99 4.09 -6.29
C CYS A 45 7.90 3.67 -7.77
N PHE A 46 7.35 4.51 -8.65
CA PHE A 46 7.21 4.24 -10.08
C PHE A 46 7.76 5.40 -10.92
N ALA A 47 8.15 5.11 -12.15
CA ALA A 47 8.47 6.15 -13.12
C ALA A 47 7.22 7.03 -13.38
N GLU A 48 7.45 8.32 -13.63
CA GLU A 48 6.40 9.30 -13.94
C GLU A 48 5.38 9.59 -12.83
N LEU A 49 5.74 9.33 -11.57
CA LEU A 49 5.00 9.88 -10.44
C LEU A 49 5.35 11.35 -10.22
N GLU A 50 4.32 12.17 -10.03
CA GLU A 50 4.43 13.58 -9.66
C GLU A 50 3.97 13.77 -8.22
N GLN A 51 4.68 14.60 -7.46
CA GLN A 51 4.31 14.91 -6.08
C GLN A 51 3.14 15.90 -6.06
N THR A 52 1.99 15.47 -5.56
CA THR A 52 0.76 16.28 -5.50
C THR A 52 0.42 16.76 -4.09
N GLY A 53 1.21 16.38 -3.09
CA GLY A 53 1.03 16.78 -1.69
C GLY A 53 2.16 16.27 -0.79
N GLU A 54 2.03 16.50 0.52
CA GLU A 54 2.95 15.92 1.49
C GLU A 54 2.86 14.39 1.46
N ARG A 55 3.92 13.74 0.98
CA ARG A 55 3.98 12.28 0.80
C ARG A 55 2.84 11.73 -0.06
N GLN A 56 2.43 12.44 -1.10
CA GLN A 56 1.45 11.94 -2.07
C GLN A 56 2.04 12.03 -3.48
N TYR A 57 2.13 10.88 -4.15
CA TYR A 57 2.71 10.73 -5.47
C TYR A 57 1.69 10.09 -6.41
N ARG A 58 1.38 10.73 -7.54
CA ARG A 58 0.37 10.27 -8.51
C ARG A 58 0.96 10.11 -9.90
N LEU A 59 0.44 9.18 -10.69
CA LEU A 59 0.85 9.01 -12.09
C LEU A 59 0.43 10.23 -12.91
N LYS A 60 1.40 10.91 -13.52
CA LYS A 60 1.16 12.13 -14.30
C LYS A 60 0.17 11.92 -15.45
N HIS A 61 0.22 10.76 -16.09
CA HIS A 61 -0.62 10.44 -17.25
C HIS A 61 -1.96 9.77 -16.87
N LEU A 62 -2.17 9.40 -15.60
CA LEU A 62 -3.41 8.78 -15.10
C LEU A 62 -3.87 9.35 -13.74
N PRO A 63 -3.97 10.69 -13.60
CA PRO A 63 -4.37 11.29 -12.32
C PRO A 63 -5.79 10.84 -11.95
N GLY A 64 -5.96 10.28 -10.75
CA GLY A 64 -7.25 9.88 -10.21
C GLY A 64 -7.92 8.67 -10.88
N LYS A 65 -7.20 7.92 -11.72
CA LYS A 65 -7.78 6.79 -12.47
C LYS A 65 -7.40 5.41 -11.95
N LEU A 66 -6.32 5.31 -11.16
CA LEU A 66 -5.77 4.05 -10.70
C LEU A 66 -5.64 4.07 -9.17
N PRO A 67 -6.31 3.16 -8.44
CA PRO A 67 -6.00 2.94 -7.02
C PRO A 67 -4.59 2.38 -6.90
N MET A 68 -3.73 3.11 -6.20
CA MET A 68 -2.31 2.80 -6.02
C MET A 68 -2.07 2.05 -4.70
N VAL A 69 -2.85 2.38 -3.68
CA VAL A 69 -2.80 1.74 -2.36
C VAL A 69 -4.21 1.64 -1.77
N TYR A 70 -4.39 0.74 -0.81
CA TYR A 70 -5.63 0.62 -0.04
C TYR A 70 -5.32 0.56 1.46
N SER A 71 -6.30 0.91 2.29
CA SER A 71 -6.29 0.66 3.72
C SER A 71 -7.43 -0.28 4.11
N VAL A 72 -7.21 -1.09 5.13
CA VAL A 72 -8.25 -1.96 5.71
C VAL A 72 -8.12 -1.95 7.22
N VAL A 73 -9.24 -1.77 7.91
CA VAL A 73 -9.34 -1.91 9.36
C VAL A 73 -10.30 -3.04 9.66
N ALA A 74 -9.85 -3.98 10.49
CA ALA A 74 -10.66 -5.09 10.94
C ALA A 74 -10.53 -5.26 12.45
N ARG A 75 -11.62 -5.65 13.10
CA ARG A 75 -11.65 -5.94 14.55
C ARG A 75 -12.07 -7.38 14.80
N ARG A 76 -11.55 -7.93 15.90
CA ARG A 76 -12.03 -9.20 16.43
C ARG A 76 -13.37 -8.97 17.11
N LYS A 77 -14.32 -9.86 16.86
CA LYS A 77 -15.60 -9.90 17.61
C LYS A 77 -15.38 -10.31 19.06
#